data_AF-A0A377U3U6-F1
#
_entry.id   AF-A0A377U3U6-F1
#
_cell.length_a   1.000
_cell.length_b   1.000
_cell.length_c   1.000
_cell.angle_alpha   90.00
_cell.angle_beta   90.00
_cell.angle_gamma   90.00
#
_symmetry.space_group_name_H-M   'P 1'
#
loop_
_entity.id
_entity.type
_entity.pdbx_description
1 polymer ?
#
loop_
_entity_poly.entity_id
_entity_poly.type
_entity_poly.pdbx_seq_one_letter_code
_entity_poly.pdbx_strand_id
1 'polypeptide(L)'
;MFWQPQPFSLAQNISAVERALDIVVQQPLHSYYTTQFAGDMSGRFAGETLTLLQTWSEEDFQRVQENLIGHLVVQKRLKLSPTLFIATLESELDVISVCNLSGEVVKETLGTAKRIALSPSLAGFLNHLEPVL
;
A
#
# COMPACT_ATOMS: atom_id res chain seq x y z
N MET A 1 -11.64 20.63 -2.99
CA MET A 1 -10.83 20.86 -1.77
C MET A 1 -9.39 21.00 -2.23
N PHE A 2 -8.67 22.05 -1.83
CA PHE A 2 -7.23 22.16 -2.09
C PHE A 2 -6.47 21.60 -0.87
N TRP A 3 -5.37 20.88 -1.10
CA TRP A 3 -4.57 20.29 -0.04
C TRP A 3 -3.08 20.41 -0.36
N GLN A 4 -2.25 20.27 0.68
CA GLN A 4 -0.81 20.17 0.59
C GLN A 4 -0.34 19.19 1.67
N PRO A 5 0.78 18.47 1.47
CA PRO A 5 1.26 17.51 2.46
C PRO A 5 1.54 18.19 3.80
N GLN A 6 1.24 17.48 4.90
CA GLN A 6 1.48 17.93 6.26
C GLN A 6 2.38 16.94 7.00
N PRO A 7 3.13 17.39 8.03
CA PRO A 7 3.90 16.49 8.88
C PRO A 7 3.02 15.40 9.51
N PHE A 8 3.50 14.17 9.52
CA PHE A 8 2.86 13.08 10.27
C PHE A 8 3.13 13.25 11.78
N SER A 9 2.10 13.09 12.60
CA SER A 9 2.13 13.41 14.04
C SER A 9 2.16 12.20 14.98
N LEU A 10 1.85 10.99 14.49
CA LEU A 10 1.76 9.77 15.30
C LEU A 10 3.06 8.96 15.29
N ALA A 11 3.03 7.80 15.93
CA ALA A 11 4.12 6.83 15.83
C ALA A 11 4.33 6.42 14.36
N GLN A 12 5.55 6.57 13.86
CA GLN A 12 5.91 6.35 12.46
C GLN A 12 6.06 4.85 12.12
N ASN A 13 5.04 4.06 12.43
CA ASN A 13 4.98 2.64 12.13
C ASN A 13 3.53 2.18 12.01
N ILE A 14 3.32 1.10 11.27
CA ILE A 14 2.06 0.36 11.22
C ILE A 14 2.11 -0.91 12.07
N SER A 15 2.79 -0.88 13.22
CA SER A 15 2.95 -2.07 14.07
C SER A 15 1.64 -2.58 14.68
N ALA A 16 0.52 -1.86 14.56
CA ALA A 16 -0.79 -2.43 14.86
C ALA A 16 -1.15 -3.58 13.90
N VAL A 17 -0.74 -3.47 12.62
CA VAL A 17 -0.92 -4.53 11.61
C VAL A 17 -0.10 -5.77 11.98
N GLU A 18 1.15 -5.57 12.39
CA GLU A 18 2.05 -6.64 12.85
C GLU A 18 1.45 -7.38 14.05
N ARG A 19 1.03 -6.64 15.09
CA ARG A 19 0.42 -7.21 16.30
C ARG A 19 -0.89 -7.95 16.02
N ALA A 20 -1.71 -7.46 15.09
CA ALA A 20 -3.01 -8.05 14.80
C ALA A 20 -2.90 -9.44 14.16
N LEU A 21 -1.80 -9.72 13.45
CA LEU A 21 -1.66 -10.94 12.63
C LEU A 21 -0.43 -11.79 12.94
N ASP A 22 0.40 -11.35 13.88
CA ASP A 22 1.67 -11.99 14.25
C ASP A 22 2.58 -12.13 13.03
N ILE A 23 2.83 -11.00 12.35
CA ILE A 23 3.70 -10.89 11.17
C ILE A 23 4.71 -9.77 11.37
N VAL A 24 5.84 -9.84 10.66
CA VAL A 24 6.77 -8.71 10.51
C VAL A 24 6.50 -8.05 9.17
N VAL A 25 6.23 -6.75 9.16
CA VAL A 25 5.96 -6.00 7.94
C VAL A 25 7.25 -5.45 7.35
N GLN A 26 7.34 -5.41 6.02
CA GLN A 26 8.48 -4.82 5.31
C GLN A 26 8.68 -3.35 5.72
N GLN A 27 9.89 -3.00 6.13
CA GLN A 27 10.24 -1.66 6.62
C GLN A 27 9.79 -0.51 5.69
N PRO A 28 9.91 -0.59 4.34
CA PRO A 28 9.43 0.47 3.46
C PRO A 28 7.95 0.81 3.61
N LEU A 29 7.09 -0.13 4.01
CA LEU A 29 5.65 0.12 4.22
C LEU A 29 5.37 0.94 5.47
N HIS A 30 6.21 0.83 6.51
CA HIS A 30 6.10 1.69 7.69
C HIS A 30 6.30 3.15 7.28
N SER A 31 7.39 3.43 6.55
CA SER A 31 7.67 4.77 6.05
C SER A 31 6.62 5.26 5.06
N TYR A 32 6.13 4.39 4.17
CA TYR A 32 5.14 4.76 3.14
C TYR A 32 3.89 5.42 3.75
N TYR A 33 3.32 4.82 4.81
CA TYR A 33 2.11 5.32 5.44
C TYR A 33 2.33 6.37 6.54
N THR A 34 3.58 6.67 6.91
CA THR A 34 3.87 7.53 8.06
C THR A 34 4.86 8.65 7.80
N THR A 35 5.26 8.85 6.53
CA THR A 35 6.15 9.97 6.15
C THR A 35 5.43 11.31 6.25
N GLN A 36 4.16 11.36 5.84
CA GLN A 36 3.37 12.60 5.79
C GLN A 36 1.88 12.29 5.82
N PHE A 37 1.07 13.30 6.15
CA PHE A 37 -0.33 13.31 5.77
C PHE A 37 -0.47 13.88 4.37
N ALA A 38 -1.20 13.19 3.50
CA ALA A 38 -1.42 13.59 2.12
C ALA A 38 -2.75 13.02 1.60
N GLY A 39 -3.30 13.67 0.58
CA GLY A 39 -4.38 13.09 -0.20
C GLY A 39 -3.84 12.00 -1.14
N ASP A 40 -4.72 11.11 -1.58
CA ASP A 40 -4.38 10.14 -2.62
C ASP A 40 -3.91 10.84 -3.90
N MET A 41 -2.97 10.20 -4.60
CA MET A 41 -2.29 10.80 -5.75
C MET A 41 -2.43 9.91 -6.98
N SER A 42 -2.98 10.46 -8.06
CA SER A 42 -3.02 9.77 -9.35
C SER A 42 -1.64 9.76 -10.00
N GLY A 43 -1.27 8.61 -10.53
CA GLY A 43 0.00 8.40 -11.21
C GLY A 43 -0.11 7.34 -12.29
N ARG A 44 0.99 7.12 -12.99
CA ARG A 44 1.12 6.10 -14.02
C ARG A 44 2.45 5.37 -13.84
N PHE A 45 2.41 4.05 -13.97
CA PHE A 45 3.60 3.21 -13.96
C PHE A 45 3.56 2.29 -15.18
N ALA A 46 4.62 2.31 -16.00
CA ALA A 46 4.71 1.48 -17.21
C ALA A 46 3.47 1.53 -18.13
N GLY A 47 2.82 2.70 -18.23
CA GLY A 47 1.62 2.90 -19.05
C GLY A 47 0.29 2.62 -18.34
N GLU A 48 0.31 2.07 -17.12
CA GLU A 48 -0.90 1.77 -16.34
C GLU A 48 -1.20 2.87 -15.31
N THR A 49 -2.43 3.42 -15.37
CA THR A 49 -2.89 4.46 -14.44
C THR A 49 -3.30 3.85 -13.11
N LEU A 50 -2.92 4.50 -12.03
CA LEU A 50 -3.18 4.08 -10.66
C LEU A 50 -3.44 5.27 -9.75
N THR A 51 -4.00 5.00 -8.57
CA THR A 51 -4.12 5.98 -7.49
C THR A 51 -3.32 5.48 -6.30
N LEU A 52 -2.22 6.17 -5.97
CA LEU A 52 -1.46 5.92 -4.76
C LEU A 52 -2.31 6.29 -3.55
N LEU A 53 -2.44 5.34 -2.64
CA LEU A 53 -3.14 5.54 -1.37
C LEU A 53 -2.20 6.20 -0.37
N GLN A 54 -2.68 7.23 0.30
CA GLN A 54 -1.94 7.94 1.35
C GLN A 54 -2.73 7.94 2.65
N THR A 55 -2.10 8.41 3.72
CA THR A 55 -2.78 8.65 4.99
C THR A 55 -3.21 10.11 5.06
N TRP A 56 -4.51 10.37 5.15
CA TRP A 56 -5.05 11.72 5.10
C TRP A 56 -5.00 12.47 6.45
N SER A 57 -5.18 11.74 7.55
CA SER A 57 -5.26 12.26 8.90
C SER A 57 -4.97 11.18 9.94
N GLU A 58 -4.95 11.54 11.22
CA GLU A 58 -4.82 10.57 12.32
C GLU A 58 -5.98 9.55 12.34
N GLU A 59 -7.22 10.00 12.10
CA GLU A 59 -8.38 9.11 12.04
C GLU A 59 -8.28 8.17 10.82
N ASP A 60 -7.85 8.71 9.69
CA ASP A 60 -7.65 7.92 8.48
C ASP A 60 -6.52 6.89 8.64
N PHE A 61 -5.47 7.21 9.39
CA PHE A 61 -4.38 6.28 9.69
C PHE A 61 -4.86 5.02 10.41
N GLN A 62 -5.85 5.15 11.30
CA GLN A 62 -6.47 4.00 11.93
C GLN A 62 -7.19 3.14 10.88
N ARG A 63 -7.99 3.76 10.01
CA ARG A 63 -8.75 3.07 8.96
C ARG A 63 -7.83 2.38 7.95
N VAL A 64 -6.72 3.01 7.56
CA VAL A 64 -5.68 2.39 6.72
C VAL A 64 -5.17 1.10 7.34
N GLN A 65 -4.81 1.12 8.63
CA GLN A 65 -4.35 -0.09 9.32
C GLN A 65 -5.43 -1.17 9.42
N GLU A 66 -6.68 -0.80 9.70
CA GLU A 66 -7.82 -1.73 9.71
C GLU A 66 -8.03 -2.39 8.34
N ASN A 67 -7.93 -1.63 7.25
CA ASN A 67 -8.03 -2.15 5.89
C ASN A 67 -6.88 -3.10 5.53
N LEU A 68 -5.64 -2.76 5.93
CA LEU A 68 -4.47 -3.62 5.74
C LEU A 68 -4.62 -4.94 6.50
N ILE A 69 -5.12 -4.90 7.74
CA ILE A 69 -5.42 -6.09 8.54
C ILE A 69 -6.49 -6.93 7.83
N GLY A 70 -7.58 -6.32 7.39
CA GLY A 70 -8.66 -7.00 6.67
C GLY A 70 -8.17 -7.74 5.43
N HIS A 71 -7.33 -7.09 4.62
CA HIS A 71 -6.71 -7.68 3.44
C HIS A 71 -5.87 -8.91 3.79
N LEU A 72 -4.97 -8.78 4.76
CA LEU A 72 -4.11 -9.88 5.19
C LEU A 72 -4.89 -11.04 5.84
N VAL A 73 -5.99 -10.76 6.57
CA VAL A 73 -6.90 -11.80 7.10
C VAL A 73 -7.49 -12.64 5.97
N VAL A 74 -7.98 -11.98 4.91
CA VAL A 74 -8.54 -12.68 3.74
C VAL A 74 -7.46 -13.51 3.04
N GLN A 75 -6.27 -12.96 2.84
CA GLN A 75 -5.13 -13.67 2.25
C GLN A 75 -4.74 -14.90 3.08
N LYS A 76 -4.64 -14.77 4.41
CA LYS A 76 -4.35 -15.89 5.33
C LYS A 76 -5.41 -16.98 5.25
N ARG A 77 -6.69 -16.61 5.22
CA ARG A 77 -7.81 -17.55 5.06
C ARG A 77 -7.73 -18.32 3.74
N LEU A 78 -7.33 -17.65 2.66
CA LEU A 78 -7.17 -18.23 1.32
C LEU A 78 -5.79 -18.89 1.09
N LYS A 79 -4.92 -18.91 2.11
CA LYS A 79 -3.54 -19.43 2.03
C LYS A 79 -2.70 -18.75 0.93
N LEU A 80 -2.92 -17.45 0.71
CA LEU A 80 -2.16 -16.63 -0.21
C LEU A 80 -0.93 -16.04 0.49
N SER A 81 0.12 -15.77 -0.28
CA SER A 81 1.31 -15.09 0.26
C SER A 81 0.96 -13.65 0.67
N PRO A 82 1.40 -13.16 1.84
CA PRO A 82 0.98 -11.86 2.35
C PRO A 82 1.48 -10.70 1.47
N THR A 83 0.61 -9.74 1.21
CA THR A 83 0.94 -8.45 0.59
C THR A 83 0.22 -7.33 1.33
N LEU A 84 0.70 -6.10 1.17
CA LEU A 84 0.02 -4.91 1.66
C LEU A 84 -0.16 -3.97 0.48
N PHE A 85 -1.41 -3.66 0.16
CA PHE A 85 -1.75 -2.79 -0.97
C PHE A 85 -1.27 -1.36 -0.71
N ILE A 86 -0.88 -0.65 -1.77
CA ILE A 86 -0.38 0.74 -1.73
C ILE A 86 -1.05 1.63 -2.79
N ALA A 87 -1.69 1.03 -3.80
CA ALA A 87 -2.39 1.74 -4.85
C ALA A 87 -3.60 0.95 -5.36
N THR A 88 -4.61 1.67 -5.82
CA THR A 88 -5.74 1.11 -6.57
C THR A 88 -5.57 1.32 -8.06
N LEU A 89 -6.24 0.48 -8.84
CA LEU A 89 -6.34 0.58 -10.29
C LEU A 89 -7.79 0.89 -10.68
N GLU A 90 -8.05 1.15 -11.96
CA GLU A 90 -9.42 1.30 -12.48
C GLU A 90 -10.26 0.02 -12.30
N SER A 91 -9.59 -1.14 -12.39
CA SER A 91 -10.18 -2.43 -12.04
C SER A 91 -10.38 -2.53 -10.53
N GLU A 92 -11.62 -2.69 -10.08
CA GLU A 92 -11.92 -2.87 -8.64
C GLU A 92 -11.34 -4.17 -8.05
N LEU A 93 -10.98 -5.14 -8.92
CA LEU A 93 -10.45 -6.43 -8.50
C LEU A 93 -8.92 -6.45 -8.41
N ASP A 94 -8.24 -5.48 -9.05
CA ASP A 94 -6.79 -5.43 -9.09
C ASP A 94 -6.25 -4.27 -8.24
N VAL A 95 -5.21 -4.56 -7.49
CA VAL A 95 -4.50 -3.56 -6.68
C VAL A 95 -3.00 -3.70 -6.89
N ILE A 96 -2.27 -2.63 -6.58
CA ILE A 96 -0.81 -2.67 -6.50
C ILE A 96 -0.42 -2.76 -5.03
N SER A 97 0.44 -3.72 -4.73
CA SER A 97 0.82 -4.08 -3.37
C SER A 97 2.31 -4.35 -3.25
N VAL A 98 2.84 -4.27 -2.04
CA VAL A 98 4.18 -4.77 -1.72
C VAL A 98 4.05 -6.21 -1.23
N CYS A 99 4.80 -7.12 -1.84
CA CYS A 99 4.96 -8.49 -1.37
C CYS A 99 5.70 -8.51 -0.04
N ASN A 100 5.06 -8.98 1.03
CA ASN A 100 5.68 -8.93 2.35
C ASN A 100 6.84 -9.93 2.50
N LEU A 101 6.96 -10.90 1.59
CA LEU A 101 8.06 -11.87 1.57
C LEU A 101 9.29 -11.36 0.82
N SER A 102 9.10 -10.76 -0.36
CA SER A 102 10.22 -10.34 -1.24
C SER A 102 10.51 -8.85 -1.20
N GLY A 103 9.57 -8.00 -0.75
CA GLY A 103 9.67 -6.54 -0.84
C GLY A 103 9.37 -5.97 -2.23
N GLU A 104 9.09 -6.83 -3.22
CA GLU A 104 8.73 -6.42 -4.57
C GLU A 104 7.37 -5.74 -4.60
N VAL A 105 7.21 -4.76 -5.49
CA VAL A 105 5.91 -4.20 -5.83
C VAL A 105 5.28 -5.07 -6.90
N VAL A 106 4.05 -5.51 -6.67
CA VAL A 106 3.30 -6.42 -7.54
C VAL A 106 1.92 -5.84 -7.84
N LYS A 107 1.42 -6.08 -9.05
CA LYS A 107 -0.02 -6.04 -9.33
C LYS A 107 -0.62 -7.37 -8.92
N GLU A 108 -1.68 -7.37 -8.12
CA GLU A 108 -2.39 -8.59 -7.72
C GLU A 108 -3.88 -8.49 -7.95
N THR A 109 -4.50 -9.62 -8.28
CA THR A 109 -5.96 -9.76 -8.32
C THR A 109 -6.44 -10.28 -6.98
N LEU A 110 -7.27 -9.48 -6.28
CA LEU A 110 -7.76 -9.77 -4.94
C LEU A 110 -8.41 -11.15 -4.84
N GLY A 111 -8.10 -11.86 -3.75
CA GLY A 111 -8.62 -13.20 -3.48
C GLY A 111 -8.02 -14.33 -4.34
N THR A 112 -6.99 -14.04 -5.14
CA THR A 112 -6.31 -15.04 -5.99
C THR A 112 -4.80 -15.03 -5.80
N ALA A 113 -4.12 -16.07 -6.31
CA ALA A 113 -2.65 -16.12 -6.37
C ALA A 113 -2.06 -15.40 -7.59
N LYS A 114 -2.89 -14.76 -8.43
CA LYS A 114 -2.42 -14.08 -9.65
C LYS A 114 -1.68 -12.80 -9.30
N ARG A 115 -0.40 -12.76 -9.65
CA ARG A 115 0.50 -11.63 -9.39
C ARG A 115 1.44 -11.39 -10.55
N ILE A 116 1.72 -10.12 -10.81
CA ILE A 116 2.69 -9.68 -11.80
C ILE A 116 3.65 -8.72 -11.10
N ALA A 117 4.94 -9.04 -11.10
CA ALA A 117 5.96 -8.15 -10.53
C ALA A 117 6.09 -6.88 -11.39
N LEU A 118 6.07 -5.72 -10.73
CA LEU A 118 6.18 -4.40 -11.35
C LEU A 118 7.54 -3.76 -11.10
N SER A 119 8.04 -3.88 -9.87
CA SER A 119 9.32 -3.30 -9.45
C SER A 119 9.96 -4.14 -8.35
N PRO A 120 11.31 -4.25 -8.32
CA PRO A 120 12.01 -5.00 -7.29
C PRO A 120 11.90 -4.37 -5.89
N SER A 121 11.47 -3.11 -5.77
CA SER A 121 11.30 -2.44 -4.48
C SER A 121 10.29 -1.28 -4.55
N LEU A 122 9.76 -0.90 -3.39
CA LEU A 122 8.87 0.26 -3.25
C LEU A 122 9.57 1.57 -3.68
N ALA A 123 10.82 1.78 -3.27
CA ALA A 123 11.58 2.96 -3.68
C ALA A 123 11.77 3.00 -5.21
N GLY A 124 12.12 1.87 -5.81
CA GLY A 124 12.25 1.76 -7.27
C GLY A 124 10.93 2.04 -8.00
N PHE A 125 9.80 1.62 -7.44
CA PHE A 125 8.48 1.87 -7.99
C PHE A 125 8.13 3.36 -7.96
N LEU A 126 8.29 4.01 -6.80
CA LEU A 126 7.99 5.44 -6.63
C LEU A 126 8.90 6.33 -7.50
N ASN A 127 10.17 5.98 -7.66
CA ASN A 127 11.12 6.74 -8.50
C ASN A 127 10.79 6.71 -10.00
N HIS A 128 10.04 5.72 -10.48
CA HIS A 128 9.62 5.61 -11.88
C HIS A 128 8.14 5.97 -12.09
N LEU A 129 7.46 6.45 -11.04
CA LEU A 129 6.07 6.84 -11.14
C LEU A 129 5.95 8.20 -11.84
N GLU A 130 5.07 8.27 -12.83
CA GLU A 130 4.76 9.49 -13.57
C GLU A 130 3.49 10.13 -12.99
N PRO A 131 3.49 11.41 -12.57
CA PRO A 131 2.27 12.08 -12.13
C PRO A 131 1.21 12.15 -13.23
N VAL A 132 -0.06 12.02 -12.86
CA VAL A 132 -1.22 12.26 -13.75
C VAL A 132 -2.05 13.40 -13.17
N LEU A 133 -2.41 14.36 -14.02
CA LEU A 133 -3.26 15.51 -13.68
C LEU A 133 -4.73 15.25 -14.05
#